data_AF-A0A7H8SCD9-F1
#
_entry.id   AF-A0A7H8SCD9-F1
#
_cell.length_a   1.000
_cell.length_b   1.000
_cell.length_c   1.000
_cell.angle_alpha   90.00
_cell.angle_beta   90.00
_cell.angle_gamma   90.00
#
_symmetry.space_group_name_H-M   'P 1'
#
loop_
_entity.id
_entity.type
_entity.pdbx_description
1 polymer ?
#
loop_
_entity_poly.entity_id
_entity_poly.type
_entity_poly.pdbx_seq_one_letter_code
_entity_poly.pdbx_strand_id
1 'polypeptide(L)' 'MLEPSIDDLQTKIKSKYTLVTISAKRARQIREQDKEVLVDEPKSNKYVGLALEEIMADKLYVKEDND' A
#
# COMPACT_ATOMS: atom_id res chain seq x y z
N MET A 1 4.68 11.57 12.38
CA MET A 1 3.49 10.69 12.34
C MET A 1 3.61 9.79 11.13
N LEU A 2 3.18 8.53 11.20
CA LEU A 2 2.97 7.75 9.98
C LEU A 2 1.75 8.37 9.27
N GLU A 3 1.97 8.97 8.12
CA GLU A 3 0.89 9.25 7.17
C GLU A 3 0.99 8.20 6.05
N PRO A 4 -0.15 7.65 5.58
CA PRO A 4 -1.53 7.84 6.04
C PRO A 4 -1.87 7.16 7.38
N SER A 5 -3.02 7.54 7.98
CA SER A 5 -3.50 6.90 9.22
C SER A 5 -4.08 5.51 8.95
N ILE A 6 -4.09 4.64 9.97
CA ILE A 6 -4.66 3.29 9.85
C ILE A 6 -6.17 3.36 9.57
N ASP A 7 -6.88 4.28 10.21
CA ASP A 7 -8.33 4.41 10.03
C ASP A 7 -8.68 4.78 8.58
N ASP A 8 -7.90 5.68 7.96
CA ASP A 8 -8.04 6.04 6.55
C ASP A 8 -7.80 4.83 5.63
N LEU A 9 -6.75 4.05 5.89
CA LEU A 9 -6.42 2.85 5.12
C LEU A 9 -7.51 1.77 5.25
N GLN A 10 -8.17 1.68 6.41
CA GLN A 10 -9.26 0.74 6.63
C GLN A 10 -10.54 1.10 5.86
N THR A 11 -10.68 2.33 5.36
CA THR A 11 -11.75 2.69 4.41
C THR A 11 -11.57 2.03 3.04
N LYS A 12 -10.32 1.74 2.67
CA LYS A 12 -9.95 1.06 1.41
C LYS A 12 -9.87 -0.45 1.59
N ILE A 13 -9.20 -0.89 2.64
CA ILE A 13 -8.98 -2.32 2.97
C ILE A 13 -9.49 -2.60 4.38
N LYS A 14 -10.68 -3.19 4.49
CA LYS A 14 -11.34 -3.43 5.79
C LYS A 14 -10.52 -4.29 6.75
N SER A 15 -9.87 -5.33 6.23
CA SER A 15 -9.08 -6.28 7.02
C SER A 15 -7.67 -5.76 7.30
N LYS A 16 -7.35 -5.56 8.58
CA LYS A 16 -6.00 -5.18 9.04
C LYS A 16 -4.94 -6.18 8.58
N TYR A 17 -5.25 -7.47 8.59
CA TYR A 17 -4.33 -8.52 8.14
C TYR A 17 -4.05 -8.40 6.64
N THR A 18 -5.08 -8.16 5.84
CA THR A 18 -4.97 -7.96 4.39
C THR A 18 -4.18 -6.70 4.08
N LEU A 19 -4.42 -5.61 4.80
CA LEU A 19 -3.67 -4.37 4.67
C LEU A 19 -2.16 -4.60 4.92
N VAL A 20 -1.81 -5.29 6.01
CA VAL A 20 -0.41 -5.59 6.35
C VAL A 20 0.25 -6.48 5.31
N THR A 21 -0.41 -7.58 4.88
CA THR A 21 0.19 -8.51 3.92
C THR A 21 0.38 -7.89 2.54
N ILE A 22 -0.59 -7.09 2.07
CA ILE A 22 -0.49 -6.40 0.78
C ILE A 22 0.58 -5.33 0.81
N SER A 23 0.61 -4.50 1.86
CA SER A 23 1.63 -3.46 2.01
C SER A 23 3.04 -4.06 2.06
N ALA A 24 3.22 -5.18 2.77
CA ALA A 24 4.49 -5.89 2.81
C ALA A 24 4.88 -6.50 1.45
N LYS A 25 3.92 -7.11 0.75
CA LYS A 25 4.16 -7.67 -0.59
C LYS A 25 4.54 -6.59 -1.59
N ARG A 26 3.81 -5.47 -1.59
CA ARG A 26 4.07 -4.33 -2.48
C ARG A 26 5.40 -3.66 -2.17
N ALA A 27 5.74 -3.48 -0.89
CA ALA A 27 7.03 -2.96 -0.47
C ALA A 27 8.20 -3.82 -1.00
N ARG A 28 8.06 -5.15 -1.01
CA ARG A 28 9.06 -6.06 -1.62
C ARG A 28 9.12 -5.90 -3.14
N GLN A 29 7.99 -5.71 -3.82
CA GLN A 29 8.00 -5.48 -5.26
C GLN A 29 8.76 -4.19 -5.62
N ILE A 30 8.54 -3.11 -4.89
CA ILE A 30 9.27 -1.85 -5.10
C ILE A 30 10.76 -2.06 -4.84
N ARG A 31 11.12 -2.71 -3.72
CA ARG A 31 12.52 -2.89 -3.31
C ARG A 31 13.31 -3.91 -4.17
N GLU A 32 12.71 -5.05 -4.48
CA GLU A 32 13.42 -6.22 -5.03
C GLU A 32 13.19 -6.39 -6.53
N GLN A 33 12.06 -5.91 -7.05
CA GLN A 33 11.72 -5.99 -8.48
C GLN A 33 11.89 -4.65 -9.18
N ASP A 34 12.45 -3.65 -8.47
CA ASP A 34 12.67 -2.28 -8.94
C ASP A 34 11.41 -1.67 -9.60
N LYS A 35 10.25 -2.00 -9.02
CA LYS A 35 8.96 -1.53 -9.52
C LYS A 35 8.81 -0.06 -9.18
N GLU A 36 8.39 0.72 -10.18
CA GLU A 36 8.05 2.13 -9.98
C GLU A 36 6.95 2.30 -8.93
N VAL A 37 7.10 3.38 -8.17
CA VAL A 37 6.10 3.88 -7.24
C VAL A 37 5.01 4.56 -8.06
N LEU A 38 3.75 4.24 -7.77
CA LEU A 38 2.59 4.71 -8.56
C LEU A 38 2.07 6.09 -8.11
N VAL A 39 2.68 6.68 -7.09
CA VAL A 39 2.36 7.99 -6.53
C VAL A 39 3.45 8.97 -6.96
N ASP A 40 3.06 10.11 -7.53
CA ASP A 40 3.99 11.09 -8.09
C ASP A 40 4.81 11.83 -7.03
N GLU A 41 4.20 12.13 -5.87
CA GLU A 41 4.83 12.86 -4.77
C GLU A 41 4.67 12.10 -3.44
N PRO A 42 5.39 10.97 -3.26
CA PRO A 42 5.28 10.21 -2.04
C PRO A 42 5.87 10.98 -0.86
N LYS A 43 5.17 10.98 0.28
CA LYS A 43 5.65 11.58 1.53
C LYS A 43 6.62 10.67 2.26
N SER A 44 6.48 9.37 2.10
CA SER A 44 7.27 8.37 2.81
C SER A 44 8.48 7.93 2.00
N ASN A 45 9.64 7.91 2.65
CA ASN A 45 10.88 7.36 2.08
C ASN A 45 11.04 5.85 2.30
N LYS A 46 10.09 5.20 3.00
CA LYS A 46 10.13 3.77 3.30
C LYS A 46 9.21 3.01 2.34
N TYR A 47 9.67 1.89 1.81
CA TYR A 47 8.89 1.04 0.90
C TYR A 47 7.49 0.66 1.41
N VAL A 48 7.35 0.42 2.71
CA VAL A 48 6.04 0.14 3.32
C VAL A 48 5.15 1.37 3.30
N GLY A 49 5.69 2.56 3.58
CA GLY A 49 4.91 3.80 3.51
C GLY A 49 4.50 4.14 2.08
N LEU A 50 5.40 3.94 1.11
CA LEU A 50 5.08 4.06 -0.32
C LEU A 50 3.89 3.16 -0.71
N ALA A 51 3.90 1.90 -0.28
CA ALA A 51 2.79 0.99 -0.52
C ALA A 51 1.47 1.43 0.15
N LEU A 52 1.54 2.01 1.36
CA LEU A 52 0.36 2.55 2.04
C LEU A 52 -0.21 3.78 1.33
N GLU A 53 0.66 4.65 0.82
CA GLU A 53 0.25 5.80 0.02
C GLU A 53 -0.39 5.40 -1.31
N GLU A 54 0.13 4.36 -1.97
CA GLU A 54 -0.50 3.79 -3.17
C GLU A 54 -1.91 3.23 -2.90
N ILE A 55 -2.11 2.57 -1.75
CA ILE A 55 -3.43 2.08 -1.34
C ILE A 55 -4.37 3.26 -1.09
N MET A 56 -3.89 4.30 -0.41
CA MET A 56 -4.70 5.48 -0.12
C MET A 56 -5.06 6.27 -1.38
N ALA A 57 -4.16 6.30 -2.37
CA ALA A 57 -4.35 6.95 -3.66
C ALA A 57 -5.16 6.12 -4.68
N ASP A 58 -5.77 5.01 -4.26
CA ASP A 58 -6.50 4.07 -5.14
C ASP A 58 -5.65 3.59 -6.33
N LYS A 59 -4.34 3.44 -6.17
CA LYS A 59 -3.44 2.90 -7.20
C LYS A 59 -3.17 1.40 -7.02
N LEU A 60 -3.44 0.88 -5.82
CA LEU A 60 -3.24 -0.52 -5.46
C LEU A 60 -4.55 -1.14 -4.95
N TYR A 61 -4.99 -2.24 -5.56
CA TYR A 61 -6.23 -2.92 -5.21
C TYR A 61 -5.98 -4.38 -4.86
N VAL A 62 -6.78 -4.92 -3.94
CA VAL A 62 -6.85 -6.37 -3.72
C VAL A 62 -7.73 -6.95 -4.81
N LYS A 63 -7.19 -7.85 -5.62
CA LYS A 63 -8.03 -8.66 -6.50
C LYS A 63 -8.72 -9.69 -5.60
N GLU A 64 -10.02 -9.54 -5.39
CA GLU A 64 -10.83 -10.62 -4.84
C GLU A 64 -11.04 -11.64 -5.97
N ASP A 65 -10.27 -12.72 -5.94
CA ASP A 65 -10.58 -13.92 -6.72
C ASP A 65 -11.86 -14.53 -6.12
N ASN A 66 -13.00 -14.01 -6.57
CA ASN A 66 -14.28 -14.68 -6.41
C ASN A 66 -14.32 -15.80 -7.46
N ASP A 67 -14.03 -17.03 -7.03
CA ASP A 67 -14.28 -18.27 -7.79
C ASP A 67 -15.78 -18.58 -7.78
#